data_AF-V8BQC2-F1
#
_entry.id   AF-V8BQC2-F1
#
_cell.length_a   1.000
_cell.length_b   1.000
_cell.length_c   1.000
_cell.angle_alpha   90.00
_cell.angle_beta   90.00
_cell.angle_gamma   90.00
#
_symmetry.space_group_name_H-M   'P 1'
#
loop_
_entity.id
_entity.type
_entity.pdbx_description
1 polymer ?
#
loop_
_entity_poly.entity_id
_entity_poly.type
_entity_poly.pdbx_seq_one_letter_code
_entity_poly.pdbx_strand_id
1 'polypeptide(L)'
;MNDGTIKSIFNEGHMKVEGETAYCVDINNGFKNGYKTRHDASASMSAAQIEDVALSLEYMKQYVGSHSNLSTNQAYLLEQCLVWQRLSEHLGWQCDNVRVVYSEISQDIQNEVYDGAKSFVKANKGRYKCGGYIYTGEGQDIGQFWAELNVGNAKVKKTTANESVTNGNAMYSIAGATFGIFSDQNCSNQIGTLTTNENGDTNEVEVTAGTVYIKELSAPKGYKLDTTVRSLKVEAGKTVTLNVSDVPKVTETLVDLFKIDMETGKATAQGNAALAGAEFTWHYYDGLYTKDSLILNPLYTIPKNRLDF
;
A
#
# COMPACT_ATOMS: atom_id res chain seq x y z
N MET A 1 0.54 29.44 33.21
CA MET A 1 1.09 30.09 32.01
C MET A 1 2.59 30.14 32.19
N ASN A 2 3.37 29.73 31.19
CA ASN A 2 4.82 29.87 31.20
C ASN A 2 5.10 31.34 30.86
N ASP A 3 5.61 32.12 31.81
CA ASP A 3 5.81 33.56 31.69
C ASP A 3 7.05 33.94 30.85
N GLY A 4 7.73 32.93 30.29
CA GLY A 4 8.96 33.12 29.52
C GLY A 4 10.19 33.41 30.39
N THR A 5 10.09 33.28 31.72
CA THR A 5 11.28 33.39 32.57
C THR A 5 12.22 32.20 32.36
N ILE A 6 13.49 32.53 32.16
CA ILE A 6 14.56 31.54 32.02
C ILE A 6 14.79 30.88 33.38
N LYS A 7 14.50 29.59 33.50
CA LYS A 7 14.74 28.81 34.72
C LYS A 7 16.16 28.26 34.80
N SER A 8 16.76 27.97 33.65
CA SER A 8 18.14 27.48 33.51
C SER A 8 18.66 27.83 32.12
N ILE A 9 19.98 27.98 32.00
CA ILE A 9 20.66 28.21 30.72
C ILE A 9 21.53 27.00 30.45
N PHE A 10 21.43 26.47 29.24
CA PHE A 10 22.23 25.35 28.77
C PHE A 10 23.15 25.85 27.66
N ASN A 11 24.46 25.82 27.90
CA ASN A 11 25.47 26.39 26.99
C ASN A 11 26.26 25.26 26.34
N GLU A 12 25.61 24.50 25.46
CA GLU A 12 26.23 23.40 24.74
C GLU A 12 26.30 23.69 23.25
N GLY A 13 27.44 23.34 22.66
CA GLY A 13 27.62 23.44 21.22
C GLY A 13 26.87 22.33 20.49
N HIS A 14 26.85 22.40 19.16
CA HIS A 14 26.32 21.33 18.32
C HIS A 14 27.13 20.04 18.53
N MET A 15 26.56 19.09 19.27
CA MET A 15 27.21 17.81 19.54
C MET A 15 27.18 16.89 18.33
N LYS A 16 28.31 16.24 18.09
CA LYS A 16 28.45 15.23 17.05
C LYS A 16 29.20 14.01 17.58
N VAL A 17 28.74 12.83 17.17
CA VAL A 17 29.46 11.57 17.39
C VAL A 17 29.62 10.89 16.04
N GLU A 18 30.85 10.52 15.70
CA GLU A 18 31.18 9.90 14.40
C GLU A 18 30.73 10.75 13.18
N GLY A 19 30.67 12.07 13.33
CA GLY A 19 30.27 13.01 12.28
C GLY A 19 28.76 13.34 12.24
N GLU A 20 27.95 12.56 12.94
CA GLU A 20 26.49 12.68 12.97
C GLU A 20 26.02 13.46 14.21
N THR A 21 24.94 14.24 14.06
CA THR A 21 24.34 15.01 15.17
C THR A 21 23.95 14.09 16.33
N ALA A 22 24.26 14.51 17.55
CA ALA A 22 23.84 13.84 18.79
C ALA A 22 23.13 14.83 19.72
N TYR A 23 22.29 14.29 20.61
CA TYR A 23 21.42 15.05 21.49
C TYR A 23 21.60 14.62 22.94
N CYS A 24 21.46 15.53 23.89
CA CYS A 24 21.29 15.18 25.29
C CYS A 24 19.97 14.42 25.45
N VAL A 25 20.00 13.26 26.10
CA VAL A 25 18.81 12.42 26.32
C VAL A 25 18.29 12.46 27.76
N ASP A 26 18.78 13.40 28.57
CA ASP A 26 18.31 13.70 29.92
C ASP A 26 18.46 15.21 30.10
N ILE A 27 17.44 15.89 30.58
CA ILE A 27 17.50 17.34 30.81
C ILE A 27 17.95 17.67 32.23
N ASN A 28 17.86 16.70 33.14
CA ASN A 28 18.15 16.89 34.56
C ASN A 28 19.65 16.78 34.86
N ASN A 29 20.43 16.30 33.90
CA ASN A 29 21.87 16.13 34.03
C ASN A 29 22.61 17.18 33.20
N GLY A 30 23.61 17.82 33.81
CA GLY A 30 24.50 18.72 33.09
C GLY A 30 25.51 17.94 32.25
N PHE A 31 25.86 18.46 31.08
CA PHE A 31 26.94 17.87 30.29
C PHE A 31 28.28 17.97 31.00
N LYS A 32 29.05 16.90 30.83
CA LYS A 32 30.42 16.81 31.25
C LYS A 32 31.21 16.14 30.14
N ASN A 33 32.36 16.74 29.80
CA ASN A 33 33.33 16.10 28.93
C ASN A 33 33.84 14.82 29.59
N GLY A 34 33.95 13.76 28.81
CA GLY A 34 34.46 12.49 29.29
C GLY A 34 34.31 11.39 28.25
N TYR A 35 34.90 10.24 28.55
CA TYR A 35 34.71 9.04 27.73
C TYR A 35 33.28 8.54 27.87
N LYS A 36 32.68 8.17 26.74
CA LYS A 36 31.34 7.58 26.65
C LYS A 36 31.42 6.21 25.99
N THR A 37 30.60 5.27 26.48
CA THR A 37 30.45 3.93 25.91
C THR A 37 29.17 3.88 25.08
N ARG A 38 29.30 3.47 23.80
CA ARG A 38 28.18 3.31 22.87
C ARG A 38 27.49 1.96 23.06
N HIS A 39 26.17 1.97 23.07
CA HIS A 39 25.32 0.78 22.94
C HIS A 39 24.04 1.11 22.17
N ASP A 40 23.33 0.07 21.74
CA ASP A 40 22.04 0.23 21.06
C ASP A 40 21.02 0.89 22.00
N ALA A 41 20.23 1.84 21.48
CA ALA A 41 19.27 2.57 22.30
C ALA A 41 18.25 1.66 22.99
N SER A 42 17.94 0.49 22.41
CA SER A 42 17.04 -0.50 23.03
C SER A 42 17.56 -1.07 24.36
N ALA A 43 18.86 -0.91 24.66
CA ALA A 43 19.42 -1.29 25.96
C ALA A 43 19.13 -0.25 27.07
N SER A 44 18.70 0.97 26.72
CA SER A 44 18.42 2.05 27.69
C SER A 44 17.01 2.63 27.59
N MET A 45 16.31 2.38 26.47
CA MET A 45 15.04 2.99 26.14
C MET A 45 14.05 1.95 25.61
N SER A 46 12.77 2.14 25.90
CA SER A 46 11.70 1.35 25.30
C SER A 46 11.54 1.66 23.81
N ALA A 47 10.99 0.70 23.06
CA ALA A 47 10.66 0.90 21.64
C ALA A 47 9.74 2.12 21.41
N ALA A 48 8.82 2.41 22.34
CA ALA A 48 7.94 3.57 22.25
C ALA A 48 8.69 4.89 22.41
N GLN A 49 9.68 4.96 23.32
CA GLN A 49 10.53 6.14 23.48
C GLN A 49 11.40 6.38 22.23
N ILE A 50 11.98 5.31 21.68
CA ILE A 50 12.82 5.38 20.48
C ILE A 50 11.97 5.82 19.27
N GLU A 51 10.81 5.20 19.05
CA GLU A 51 9.89 5.55 17.95
C GLU A 51 9.47 7.02 18.04
N ASP A 52 9.11 7.49 19.23
CA ASP A 52 8.63 8.86 19.44
C ASP A 52 9.72 9.91 19.16
N VAL A 53 10.93 9.71 19.71
CA VAL A 53 12.06 10.62 19.47
C VAL A 53 12.50 10.58 18.00
N ALA A 54 12.68 9.39 17.43
CA ALA A 54 13.14 9.23 16.07
C ALA A 54 12.17 9.84 15.04
N LEU A 55 10.86 9.60 15.20
CA LEU A 55 9.84 10.20 14.32
C LEU A 55 9.74 11.72 14.51
N SER A 56 9.93 12.24 15.72
CA SER A 56 9.96 13.69 15.96
C SER A 56 11.15 14.37 15.27
N LEU A 57 12.31 13.71 15.25
CA LEU A 57 13.50 14.19 14.54
C LEU A 57 13.35 14.07 13.01
N GLU A 58 12.71 13.00 12.51
CA GLU A 58 12.38 12.87 11.09
C GLU A 58 11.37 13.95 10.64
N TYR A 59 10.40 14.30 11.49
CA TYR A 59 9.56 15.47 11.24
C TYR A 59 10.39 16.75 11.14
N MET A 60 11.33 16.99 12.04
CA MET A 60 12.19 18.18 11.99
C MET A 60 13.01 18.25 10.71
N LYS A 61 13.55 17.12 10.25
CA LYS A 61 14.26 17.05 8.97
C LYS A 61 13.37 17.46 7.79
N GLN A 62 12.11 17.05 7.77
CA GLN A 62 11.14 17.46 6.75
C GLN A 62 10.72 18.92 6.90
N TYR A 63 10.53 19.38 8.13
CA TYR A 63 10.16 20.77 8.44
C TYR A 63 11.23 21.75 7.97
N VAL A 64 12.50 21.51 8.30
CA VAL A 64 13.64 22.34 7.86
C VAL A 64 13.80 22.30 6.35
N GLY A 65 13.50 21.17 5.70
CA GLY A 65 13.49 21.06 4.25
C GLY A 65 12.43 21.94 3.56
N SER A 66 11.33 22.25 4.24
CA SER A 66 10.26 23.14 3.74
C SER A 66 10.33 24.58 4.27
N HIS A 67 11.11 24.83 5.33
CA HIS A 67 11.26 26.13 5.98
C HIS A 67 12.71 26.62 5.94
N SER A 68 13.12 27.19 4.80
CA SER A 68 14.51 27.62 4.55
C SER A 68 14.97 28.84 5.36
N ASN A 69 14.12 29.40 6.22
CA ASN A 69 14.42 30.55 7.08
C ASN A 69 15.09 30.16 8.41
N LEU A 70 15.19 28.87 8.73
CA LEU A 70 15.93 28.40 9.90
C LEU A 70 17.40 28.15 9.55
N SER A 71 18.30 28.72 10.34
CA SER A 71 19.72 28.35 10.30
C SER A 71 19.95 26.94 10.85
N THR A 72 21.09 26.33 10.52
CA THR A 72 21.49 25.01 11.05
C THR A 72 21.54 25.00 12.58
N ASN A 73 21.96 26.09 13.22
CA ASN A 73 22.00 26.19 14.67
C ASN A 73 20.59 26.28 15.27
N GLN A 74 19.69 27.04 14.64
CA GLN A 74 18.30 27.12 15.09
C GLN A 74 17.58 25.77 14.93
N ALA A 75 17.82 25.05 13.83
CA ALA A 75 17.31 23.69 13.64
C ALA A 75 17.80 22.74 14.75
N TYR A 76 19.11 22.75 15.04
CA TYR A 76 19.67 21.92 16.12
C TYR A 76 19.07 22.24 17.49
N LEU A 77 18.87 23.52 17.82
CA LEU A 77 18.27 23.93 19.09
C LEU A 77 16.82 23.43 19.22
N LEU A 78 16.06 23.44 18.13
CA LEU A 78 14.70 22.87 18.07
C LEU A 78 14.72 21.35 18.25
N GLU A 79 15.61 20.65 17.55
CA GLU A 79 15.78 19.20 17.66
C GLU A 79 16.14 18.79 19.10
N GLN A 80 17.09 19.48 19.74
CA GLN A 80 17.47 19.22 21.13
C GLN A 80 16.31 19.46 22.11
N CYS A 81 15.55 20.55 21.93
CA CYS A 81 14.36 20.81 22.76
C CYS A 81 13.29 19.72 22.55
N LEU A 82 13.07 19.28 21.31
CA LEU A 82 12.14 18.20 21.00
C LEU A 82 12.52 16.90 21.70
N VAL A 83 13.78 16.48 21.62
CA VAL A 83 14.26 15.26 22.31
C VAL A 83 13.89 15.29 23.79
N TRP A 84 14.20 16.39 24.49
CA TRP A 84 13.84 16.52 25.90
C TRP A 84 12.34 16.55 26.17
N GLN A 85 11.57 17.29 25.37
CA GLN A 85 10.11 17.34 25.54
C GLN A 85 9.48 15.96 25.34
N ARG A 86 9.88 15.23 24.28
CA ARG A 86 9.38 13.88 24.01
C ARG A 86 9.76 12.94 25.14
N LEU A 87 11.02 12.90 25.55
CA LEU A 87 11.47 12.02 26.64
C LEU A 87 10.83 12.38 28.00
N SER A 88 10.60 13.67 28.25
CA SER A 88 9.89 14.12 29.44
C SER A 88 8.46 13.58 29.52
N GLU A 89 7.77 13.37 28.40
CA GLU A 89 6.43 12.76 28.40
C GLU A 89 6.46 11.29 28.83
N HIS A 90 7.53 10.57 28.48
CA HIS A 90 7.70 9.16 28.87
C HIS A 90 8.24 8.99 30.29
N LEU A 91 9.12 9.90 30.73
CA LEU A 91 9.89 9.77 31.97
C LEU A 91 9.37 10.66 33.12
N GLY A 92 8.36 11.49 32.86
CA GLY A 92 7.68 12.28 33.89
C GLY A 92 8.50 13.45 34.44
N TRP A 93 9.48 13.97 33.68
CA TRP A 93 10.35 15.06 34.13
C TRP A 93 9.68 16.43 34.25
N GLN A 94 8.43 16.58 33.80
CA GLN A 94 7.69 17.86 33.81
C GLN A 94 8.43 18.97 33.04
N CYS A 95 9.12 18.57 31.97
CA CYS A 95 9.93 19.40 31.08
C CYS A 95 9.32 19.44 29.65
N ASP A 96 8.02 19.22 29.53
CA ASP A 96 7.23 19.30 28.29
C ASP A 96 7.17 20.74 27.71
N ASN A 97 7.56 21.73 28.50
CA ASN A 97 7.57 23.14 28.12
C ASN A 97 8.99 23.75 28.00
N VAL A 98 10.01 22.93 27.80
CA VAL A 98 11.36 23.41 27.46
C VAL A 98 11.31 24.11 26.12
N ARG A 99 11.97 25.25 25.95
CA ARG A 99 11.90 26.07 24.73
C ARG A 99 13.25 26.74 24.48
N VAL A 100 13.53 27.03 23.21
CA VAL A 100 14.58 27.96 22.81
C VAL A 100 14.15 29.37 23.24
N VAL A 101 15.09 30.25 23.58
CA VAL A 101 14.77 31.65 23.89
C VAL A 101 14.03 32.30 22.72
N TYR A 102 12.93 33.00 23.00
CA TYR A 102 12.04 33.54 21.97
C TYR A 102 12.65 34.62 21.07
N SER A 103 13.74 35.26 21.50
CA SER A 103 14.49 36.19 20.64
C SER A 103 15.34 35.48 19.58
N GLU A 104 15.65 34.19 19.77
CA GLU A 104 16.39 33.36 18.82
C GLU A 104 15.45 32.66 17.83
N ILE A 105 14.34 32.10 18.34
CA ILE A 105 13.28 31.45 17.55
C ILE A 105 11.94 31.84 18.14
N SER A 106 11.04 32.42 17.33
CA SER A 106 9.74 32.89 17.82
C SER A 106 8.93 31.76 18.46
N GLN A 107 8.07 32.14 19.41
CA GLN A 107 7.18 31.19 20.08
C GLN A 107 6.27 30.45 19.09
N ASP A 108 5.81 31.13 18.04
CA ASP A 108 4.92 30.54 17.02
C ASP A 108 5.59 29.39 16.28
N ILE A 109 6.84 29.57 15.83
CA ILE A 109 7.61 28.51 15.16
C ILE A 109 7.83 27.33 16.10
N GLN A 110 8.19 27.60 17.36
CA GLN A 110 8.42 26.53 18.34
C GLN A 110 7.16 25.73 18.64
N ASN A 111 6.00 26.39 18.73
CA ASN A 111 4.71 25.72 18.92
C ASN A 111 4.33 24.89 17.70
N GLU A 112 4.48 25.45 16.49
CA GLU A 112 4.23 24.73 15.23
C GLU A 112 5.07 23.46 15.14
N VAL A 113 6.38 23.56 15.39
CA VAL A 113 7.30 22.43 15.36
C VAL A 113 6.91 21.35 16.37
N TYR A 114 6.57 21.74 17.59
CA TYR A 114 6.21 20.78 18.63
C TYR A 114 4.88 20.06 18.35
N ASP A 115 3.84 20.81 18.00
CA ASP A 115 2.53 20.25 17.68
C ASP A 115 2.56 19.43 16.39
N GLY A 116 3.37 19.87 15.42
CA GLY A 116 3.64 19.16 14.19
C GLY A 116 4.37 17.84 14.42
N ALA A 117 5.44 17.82 15.23
CA ALA A 117 6.15 16.61 15.60
C ALA A 117 5.21 15.60 16.27
N LYS A 118 4.43 16.03 17.28
CA LYS A 118 3.40 15.20 17.93
C LYS A 118 2.42 14.58 16.94
N SER A 119 1.90 15.40 16.04
CA SER A 119 0.95 14.97 15.02
C SER A 119 1.59 13.98 14.05
N PHE A 120 2.85 14.22 13.67
CA PHE A 120 3.62 13.35 12.79
C PHE A 120 3.90 11.99 13.42
N VAL A 121 4.34 11.94 14.69
CA VAL A 121 4.54 10.67 15.42
C VAL A 121 3.24 9.86 15.44
N LYS A 122 2.12 10.50 15.78
CA LYS A 122 0.81 9.85 15.83
C LYS A 122 0.37 9.30 14.48
N ALA A 123 0.54 10.08 13.41
CA ALA A 123 0.14 9.70 12.06
C ALA A 123 1.04 8.61 11.45
N ASN A 124 2.29 8.49 11.91
CA ASN A 124 3.29 7.61 11.31
C ASN A 124 3.68 6.39 12.17
N LYS A 125 2.92 6.13 13.23
CA LYS A 125 3.13 4.97 14.10
C LYS A 125 3.17 3.67 13.29
N GLY A 126 4.25 2.90 13.44
CA GLY A 126 4.44 1.64 12.72
C GLY A 126 4.78 1.75 11.22
N ARG A 127 4.87 2.96 10.65
CA ARG A 127 5.24 3.18 9.24
C ARG A 127 6.75 3.24 9.01
N TYR A 128 7.53 3.40 10.07
CA TYR A 128 8.98 3.56 10.02
C TYR A 128 9.68 2.48 10.84
N LYS A 129 10.89 2.12 10.43
CA LYS A 129 11.88 1.45 11.29
C LYS A 129 12.63 2.53 12.06
N CYS A 130 12.47 2.53 13.38
CA CYS A 130 13.12 3.49 14.26
C CYS A 130 14.24 2.82 15.06
N GLY A 131 15.33 3.54 15.28
CA GLY A 131 16.47 3.06 16.05
C GLY A 131 17.30 4.20 16.61
N GLY A 132 18.31 3.84 17.39
CA GLY A 132 19.21 4.81 17.98
C GLY A 132 20.45 4.17 18.60
N TYR A 133 21.42 5.02 18.94
CA TYR A 133 22.53 4.68 19.83
C TYR A 133 22.50 5.60 21.03
N ILE A 134 22.77 5.04 22.20
CA ILE A 134 22.98 5.79 23.44
C ILE A 134 24.43 5.66 23.86
N TYR A 135 24.98 6.76 24.36
CA TYR A 135 26.35 6.90 24.78
C TYR A 135 26.35 7.27 26.27
N THR A 136 26.68 6.29 27.12
CA THR A 136 26.68 6.46 28.58
C THR A 136 28.07 6.75 29.12
N GLY A 137 28.16 7.49 30.22
CA GLY A 137 29.42 7.73 30.92
C GLY A 137 29.25 8.80 31.99
N GLU A 138 30.33 9.53 32.32
CA GLU A 138 30.22 10.59 33.32
C GLU A 138 29.34 11.76 32.82
N GLY A 139 28.36 12.19 33.62
CA GLY A 139 27.47 13.32 33.31
C GLY A 139 26.37 12.96 32.31
N GLN A 140 26.03 13.91 31.44
CA GLN A 140 24.93 13.80 30.48
C GLN A 140 25.10 12.66 29.47
N ASP A 141 24.15 11.73 29.41
CA ASP A 141 24.10 10.75 28.33
C ASP A 141 23.68 11.41 27.02
N ILE A 142 24.26 10.98 25.92
CA ILE A 142 23.93 11.50 24.59
C ILE A 142 23.35 10.40 23.70
N GLY A 143 22.51 10.79 22.75
CA GLY A 143 21.79 9.88 21.88
C GLY A 143 21.80 10.33 20.43
N GLN A 144 21.83 9.35 19.54
CA GLN A 144 21.58 9.50 18.11
C GLN A 144 20.37 8.65 17.77
N PHE A 145 19.49 9.16 16.90
CA PHE A 145 18.25 8.48 16.55
C PHE A 145 18.01 8.60 15.05
N TRP A 146 17.37 7.58 14.47
CA TRP A 146 17.00 7.56 13.06
C TRP A 146 15.62 6.92 12.88
N ALA A 147 14.89 7.40 11.85
CA ALA A 147 13.67 6.78 11.38
C ALA A 147 13.76 6.57 9.86
N GLU A 148 13.56 5.34 9.41
CA GLU A 148 13.57 4.98 8.00
C GLU A 148 12.17 4.53 7.57
N LEU A 149 11.60 5.17 6.56
CA LEU A 149 10.29 4.79 6.04
C LEU A 149 10.31 3.31 5.63
N ASN A 150 9.35 2.53 6.12
CA ASN A 150 9.32 1.08 5.97
C ASN A 150 7.98 0.58 5.42
N VAL A 151 7.27 1.44 4.69
CA VAL A 151 5.99 1.12 4.04
C VAL A 151 6.01 1.57 2.58
N GLY A 152 5.28 0.86 1.74
CA GLY A 152 5.00 1.19 0.34
C GLY A 152 3.59 0.73 -0.04
N ASN A 153 3.16 0.99 -1.26
CA ASN A 153 1.79 0.66 -1.70
C ASN A 153 1.78 -0.51 -2.69
N ALA A 154 0.83 -1.41 -2.51
CA ALA A 154 0.52 -2.48 -3.46
C ALA A 154 -0.76 -2.15 -4.24
N LYS A 155 -0.74 -2.45 -5.54
CA LYS A 155 -1.88 -2.30 -6.46
C LYS A 155 -1.95 -3.49 -7.41
N VAL A 156 -3.14 -3.78 -7.94
CA VAL A 156 -3.33 -4.74 -9.04
C VAL A 156 -3.87 -4.01 -10.26
N LYS A 157 -3.40 -4.43 -11.45
CA LYS A 157 -4.00 -4.10 -12.73
C LYS A 157 -4.50 -5.38 -13.39
N LYS A 158 -5.80 -5.46 -13.59
CA LYS A 158 -6.48 -6.61 -14.19
C LYS A 158 -6.77 -6.37 -15.66
N THR A 159 -6.54 -7.40 -16.46
CA THR A 159 -6.92 -7.46 -17.88
C THR A 159 -7.67 -8.76 -18.20
N THR A 160 -8.19 -8.84 -19.42
CA THR A 160 -8.73 -10.09 -19.99
C THR A 160 -7.63 -10.83 -20.76
N ALA A 161 -7.61 -12.15 -20.68
CA ALA A 161 -6.72 -12.99 -21.49
C ALA A 161 -7.22 -13.16 -22.94
N ASN A 162 -8.48 -12.81 -23.24
CA ASN A 162 -9.05 -12.93 -24.58
C ASN A 162 -10.05 -11.81 -24.87
N GLU A 163 -9.56 -10.71 -25.44
CA GLU A 163 -10.37 -9.55 -25.81
C GLU A 163 -11.40 -9.84 -26.91
N SER A 164 -11.12 -10.79 -27.81
CA SER A 164 -12.04 -11.12 -28.92
C SER A 164 -13.40 -11.65 -28.45
N VAL A 165 -13.43 -12.27 -27.26
CA VAL A 165 -14.65 -12.79 -26.63
C VAL A 165 -15.36 -11.72 -25.79
N THR A 166 -14.60 -10.82 -25.17
CA THR A 166 -15.11 -9.94 -24.12
C THR A 166 -15.40 -8.52 -24.60
N ASN A 167 -14.76 -8.06 -25.69
CA ASN A 167 -14.92 -6.70 -26.17
C ASN A 167 -16.35 -6.44 -26.65
N GLY A 168 -16.97 -5.37 -26.14
CA GLY A 168 -18.37 -5.03 -26.43
C GLY A 168 -19.41 -6.03 -25.90
N ASN A 169 -19.00 -7.00 -25.07
CA ASN A 169 -19.88 -8.05 -24.56
C ASN A 169 -20.25 -7.81 -23.09
N ALA A 170 -21.52 -7.41 -22.86
CA ALA A 170 -22.04 -7.09 -21.53
C ALA A 170 -22.04 -8.28 -20.53
N MET A 171 -21.78 -9.50 -21.00
CA MET A 171 -21.62 -10.68 -20.14
C MET A 171 -20.29 -10.70 -19.40
N TYR A 172 -19.33 -9.87 -19.80
CA TYR A 172 -18.01 -9.78 -19.19
C TYR A 172 -17.77 -8.39 -18.61
N SER A 173 -17.18 -8.36 -17.42
CA SER A 173 -16.61 -7.14 -16.83
C SER A 173 -15.35 -7.51 -16.09
N ILE A 174 -14.35 -6.65 -16.13
CA ILE A 174 -13.12 -6.76 -15.32
C ILE A 174 -13.20 -5.96 -14.01
N ALA A 175 -14.32 -5.28 -13.76
CA ALA A 175 -14.63 -4.61 -12.50
C ALA A 175 -15.18 -5.60 -11.46
N GLY A 176 -14.98 -5.27 -10.18
CA GLY A 176 -15.51 -6.03 -9.06
C GLY A 176 -14.76 -7.30 -8.71
N ALA A 177 -13.60 -7.56 -9.35
CA ALA A 177 -12.69 -8.60 -8.89
C ALA A 177 -12.11 -8.17 -7.53
N THR A 178 -12.02 -9.10 -6.59
CA THR A 178 -11.43 -8.82 -5.28
C THR A 178 -10.17 -9.65 -5.08
N PHE A 179 -9.13 -9.02 -4.54
CA PHE A 179 -7.86 -9.65 -4.22
C PHE A 179 -7.56 -9.47 -2.74
N GLY A 180 -7.07 -10.52 -2.10
CA GLY A 180 -6.46 -10.44 -0.77
C GLY A 180 -4.97 -10.17 -0.90
N ILE A 181 -4.45 -9.31 -0.03
CA ILE A 181 -3.01 -9.16 0.20
C ILE A 181 -2.68 -9.88 1.50
N PHE A 182 -1.65 -10.71 1.49
CA PHE A 182 -1.25 -11.56 2.61
C PHE A 182 0.22 -11.34 2.95
N SER A 183 0.55 -11.41 4.24
CA SER A 183 1.94 -11.33 4.69
C SER A 183 2.71 -12.65 4.52
N ASP A 184 2.00 -13.76 4.24
CA ASP A 184 2.56 -15.09 4.13
C ASP A 184 2.08 -15.83 2.86
N GLN A 185 2.92 -16.73 2.36
CA GLN A 185 2.67 -17.45 1.12
C GLN A 185 1.46 -18.39 1.18
N ASN A 186 1.13 -18.89 2.37
CA ASN A 186 -0.02 -19.78 2.57
C ASN A 186 -1.36 -19.02 2.61
N CYS A 187 -1.31 -17.69 2.49
CA CYS A 187 -2.47 -16.81 2.56
C CYS A 187 -3.28 -16.98 3.85
N SER A 188 -2.58 -17.15 4.98
CA SER A 188 -3.20 -17.34 6.31
C SER A 188 -3.44 -16.02 7.05
N ASN A 189 -2.64 -14.99 6.78
CA ASN A 189 -2.75 -13.67 7.39
C ASN A 189 -3.01 -12.60 6.33
N GLN A 190 -4.29 -12.26 6.14
CA GLN A 190 -4.70 -11.20 5.21
C GLN A 190 -4.47 -9.82 5.85
N ILE A 191 -3.73 -8.97 5.16
CA ILE A 191 -3.35 -7.62 5.59
C ILE A 191 -4.03 -6.51 4.78
N GLY A 192 -4.79 -6.87 3.72
CA GLY A 192 -5.54 -5.90 2.94
C GLY A 192 -6.39 -6.51 1.84
N THR A 193 -7.19 -5.68 1.20
CA THR A 193 -8.05 -6.06 0.07
C THR A 193 -7.97 -5.01 -1.03
N LEU A 194 -7.90 -5.49 -2.27
CA LEU A 194 -7.91 -4.68 -3.48
C LEU A 194 -9.15 -5.03 -4.31
N THR A 195 -9.84 -4.04 -4.86
CA THR A 195 -11.02 -4.25 -5.71
C THR A 195 -10.87 -3.53 -7.03
N THR A 196 -11.09 -4.22 -8.15
CA THR A 196 -10.94 -3.63 -9.48
C THR A 196 -12.11 -2.72 -9.85
N ASN A 197 -11.80 -1.58 -10.46
CA ASN A 197 -12.77 -0.70 -11.10
C ASN A 197 -13.02 -1.10 -12.57
N GLU A 198 -13.81 -0.30 -13.29
CA GLU A 198 -14.15 -0.50 -14.71
C GLU A 198 -12.94 -0.56 -15.65
N ASN A 199 -11.84 0.10 -15.28
CA ASN A 199 -10.59 0.09 -16.04
C ASN A 199 -9.65 -1.05 -15.61
N GLY A 200 -10.03 -1.86 -14.62
CA GLY A 200 -9.22 -2.96 -14.09
C GLY A 200 -8.16 -2.51 -13.10
N ASP A 201 -8.15 -1.23 -12.73
CA ASP A 201 -7.29 -0.70 -11.68
C ASP A 201 -7.92 -0.95 -10.31
N THR A 202 -7.11 -1.27 -9.32
CA THR A 202 -7.57 -1.34 -7.93
C THR A 202 -7.34 -0.04 -7.17
N ASN A 203 -7.92 0.06 -5.96
CA ASN A 203 -7.37 0.92 -4.91
C ASN A 203 -5.90 0.57 -4.61
N GLU A 204 -5.22 1.45 -3.89
CA GLU A 204 -3.90 1.17 -3.31
C GLU A 204 -4.07 0.73 -1.86
N VAL A 205 -3.17 -0.15 -1.40
CA VAL A 205 -3.08 -0.55 0.01
C VAL A 205 -1.64 -0.39 0.46
N GLU A 206 -1.45 0.38 1.52
CA GLU A 206 -0.16 0.54 2.18
C GLU A 206 0.19 -0.74 2.96
N VAL A 207 1.41 -1.24 2.75
CA VAL A 207 1.95 -2.45 3.39
C VAL A 207 3.38 -2.20 3.82
N THR A 208 3.84 -2.97 4.82
CA THR A 208 5.27 -3.00 5.19
C THR A 208 6.11 -3.39 3.98
N ALA A 209 7.19 -2.64 3.73
CA ALA A 209 8.11 -2.91 2.65
C ALA A 209 8.74 -4.31 2.79
N GLY A 210 8.76 -5.06 1.71
CA GLY A 210 9.10 -6.48 1.71
C GLY A 210 8.31 -7.25 0.66
N THR A 211 8.25 -8.58 0.82
CA THR A 211 7.45 -9.43 -0.04
C THR A 211 6.07 -9.65 0.57
N VAL A 212 5.03 -9.35 -0.22
CA VAL A 212 3.63 -9.71 0.08
C VAL A 212 3.13 -10.71 -0.96
N TYR A 213 2.01 -11.37 -0.65
CA TYR A 213 1.39 -12.35 -1.52
C TYR A 213 -0.02 -11.90 -1.86
N ILE A 214 -0.37 -11.97 -3.15
CA ILE A 214 -1.65 -11.51 -3.67
C ILE A 214 -2.36 -12.71 -4.29
N LYS A 215 -3.63 -12.89 -3.92
CA LYS A 215 -4.50 -13.96 -4.42
C LYS A 215 -5.86 -13.39 -4.77
N GLU A 216 -6.41 -13.79 -5.91
CA GLU A 216 -7.79 -13.46 -6.24
C GLU A 216 -8.76 -14.24 -5.34
N LEU A 217 -9.73 -13.52 -4.76
CA LEU A 217 -10.73 -14.07 -3.85
C LEU A 217 -12.08 -14.23 -4.56
N SER A 218 -12.42 -13.30 -5.45
CA SER A 218 -13.59 -13.39 -6.32
C SER A 218 -13.23 -12.89 -7.70
N ALA A 219 -13.52 -13.72 -8.70
CA ALA A 219 -13.44 -13.36 -10.10
C ALA A 219 -14.50 -12.30 -10.43
N PRO A 220 -14.25 -11.43 -11.42
CA PRO A 220 -15.25 -10.51 -11.91
C PRO A 220 -16.24 -11.22 -12.85
N LYS A 221 -17.31 -10.50 -13.24
CA LYS A 221 -18.43 -11.07 -14.03
C LYS A 221 -17.91 -11.71 -15.32
N GLY A 222 -18.27 -12.98 -15.54
CA GLY A 222 -17.95 -13.70 -16.77
C GLY A 222 -16.56 -14.36 -16.79
N TYR A 223 -15.75 -14.28 -15.72
CA TYR A 223 -14.40 -14.83 -15.70
C TYR A 223 -14.26 -16.04 -14.78
N LYS A 224 -13.25 -16.87 -15.06
CA LYS A 224 -12.80 -17.95 -14.17
C LYS A 224 -11.95 -17.34 -13.06
N LEU A 225 -12.12 -17.82 -11.83
CA LEU A 225 -11.30 -17.41 -10.69
C LEU A 225 -9.86 -17.91 -10.88
N ASP A 226 -8.87 -17.01 -10.84
CA ASP A 226 -7.45 -17.36 -10.79
C ASP A 226 -7.06 -17.72 -9.35
N THR A 227 -6.90 -19.01 -9.07
CA THR A 227 -6.49 -19.48 -7.74
C THR A 227 -4.99 -19.34 -7.46
N THR A 228 -4.20 -18.82 -8.40
CA THR A 228 -2.75 -18.66 -8.29
C THR A 228 -2.39 -17.61 -7.24
N VAL A 229 -1.48 -17.97 -6.33
CA VAL A 229 -0.86 -17.01 -5.39
C VAL A 229 0.36 -16.39 -6.06
N ARG A 230 0.44 -15.06 -6.08
CA ARG A 230 1.52 -14.31 -6.72
C ARG A 230 2.26 -13.47 -5.69
N SER A 231 3.59 -13.56 -5.65
CA SER A 231 4.40 -12.69 -4.79
C SER A 231 4.60 -11.31 -5.43
N LEU A 232 4.58 -10.25 -4.63
CA LEU A 232 4.90 -8.89 -5.03
C LEU A 232 5.95 -8.32 -4.07
N LYS A 233 7.07 -7.82 -4.60
CA LYS A 233 8.07 -7.11 -3.80
C LYS A 233 7.71 -5.63 -3.76
N VAL A 234 7.40 -5.12 -2.57
CA VAL A 234 7.06 -3.73 -2.31
C VAL A 234 8.27 -3.03 -1.69
N GLU A 235 8.65 -1.90 -2.26
CA GLU A 235 9.75 -1.07 -1.78
C GLU A 235 9.21 0.14 -1.01
N ALA A 236 9.96 0.61 -0.01
CA ALA A 236 9.56 1.75 0.79
C ALA A 236 9.35 3.00 -0.08
N GLY A 237 8.25 3.73 0.17
CA GLY A 237 7.91 4.96 -0.53
C GLY A 237 7.46 4.79 -1.99
N LYS A 238 7.30 3.55 -2.49
CA LYS A 238 6.89 3.28 -3.88
C LYS A 238 5.53 2.60 -3.95
N THR A 239 4.80 2.87 -5.03
CA THR A 239 3.64 2.09 -5.44
C THR A 239 4.07 1.05 -6.46
N VAL A 240 3.76 -0.23 -6.21
CA VAL A 240 4.09 -1.34 -7.10
C VAL A 240 2.81 -2.00 -7.59
N THR A 241 2.70 -2.20 -8.91
CA THR A 241 1.51 -2.78 -9.55
C THR A 241 1.78 -4.21 -10.01
N LEU A 242 0.96 -5.15 -9.56
CA LEU A 242 0.91 -6.51 -10.08
C LEU A 242 -0.07 -6.57 -11.26
N ASN A 243 0.43 -6.92 -12.44
CA ASN A 243 -0.41 -7.15 -13.62
C ASN A 243 -0.90 -8.60 -13.64
N VAL A 244 -2.21 -8.80 -13.80
CA VAL A 244 -2.84 -10.13 -13.90
C VAL A 244 -3.89 -10.14 -15.00
N SER A 245 -4.10 -11.28 -15.63
CA SER A 245 -5.16 -11.50 -16.61
C SER A 245 -6.06 -12.65 -16.18
N ASP A 246 -7.37 -12.52 -16.41
CA ASP A 246 -8.29 -13.64 -16.24
C ASP A 246 -8.72 -14.24 -17.56
N VAL A 247 -8.99 -15.54 -17.50
CA VAL A 247 -9.56 -16.30 -18.62
C VAL A 247 -11.09 -16.16 -18.59
N PRO A 248 -11.72 -15.64 -19.66
CA PRO A 248 -13.17 -15.63 -19.79
C PRO A 248 -13.77 -17.03 -19.65
N LYS A 249 -14.93 -17.14 -19.00
CA LYS A 249 -15.75 -18.35 -19.03
C LYS A 249 -16.41 -18.48 -20.39
N VAL A 250 -15.79 -19.25 -21.27
CA VAL A 250 -16.41 -19.72 -22.51
C VAL A 250 -16.99 -21.12 -22.27
N THR A 251 -18.24 -21.32 -22.69
CA THR A 251 -18.79 -22.67 -22.82
C THR A 251 -18.52 -23.11 -24.25
N GLU A 252 -17.71 -24.15 -24.41
CA GLU A 252 -17.61 -24.86 -25.68
C GLU A 252 -18.86 -25.72 -25.82
N THR A 253 -19.91 -25.17 -26.43
CA THR A 253 -21.06 -25.99 -26.83
C THR A 253 -20.72 -26.66 -28.16
N LEU A 254 -20.39 -27.95 -28.12
CA LEU A 254 -20.43 -28.79 -29.31
C LEU A 254 -21.90 -28.97 -29.71
N VAL A 255 -22.25 -28.56 -30.92
CA VAL A 255 -23.56 -28.88 -31.48
C VAL A 255 -23.41 -29.79 -32.68
N ASP A 256 -23.90 -31.01 -32.53
CA ASP A 256 -24.03 -31.95 -33.64
C ASP A 256 -25.38 -31.75 -34.33
N LEU A 257 -25.34 -31.49 -35.63
CA LEU A 257 -26.52 -31.38 -36.50
C LEU A 257 -26.56 -32.58 -37.44
N PHE A 258 -27.68 -33.29 -37.42
CA PHE A 258 -27.97 -34.36 -38.38
C PHE A 258 -29.25 -34.02 -39.14
N LYS A 259 -29.21 -34.13 -40.46
CA LYS A 259 -30.44 -34.14 -41.25
C LYS A 259 -31.00 -35.55 -41.24
N ILE A 260 -32.22 -35.70 -40.73
CA ILE A 260 -32.97 -36.95 -40.78
C ILE A 260 -34.07 -36.89 -41.83
N ASP A 261 -34.40 -38.05 -42.37
CA ASP A 261 -35.59 -38.29 -43.15
C ASP A 261 -36.82 -38.32 -42.22
N MET A 262 -37.89 -37.62 -42.61
CA MET A 262 -39.05 -37.37 -41.73
C MET A 262 -39.88 -38.63 -41.48
N GLU A 263 -39.98 -39.52 -42.47
CA GLU A 263 -40.83 -40.71 -42.38
C GLU A 263 -40.12 -41.86 -41.67
N THR A 264 -38.81 -42.02 -41.92
CA THR A 264 -38.02 -43.11 -41.36
C THR A 264 -37.34 -42.76 -40.03
N GLY A 265 -37.18 -41.47 -39.73
CA GLY A 265 -36.46 -40.98 -38.55
C GLY A 265 -34.96 -41.27 -38.58
N LYS A 266 -34.40 -41.65 -39.74
CA LYS A 266 -32.99 -42.04 -39.91
C LYS A 266 -32.21 -40.98 -40.69
N ALA A 267 -30.90 -40.93 -40.47
CA ALA A 267 -29.97 -40.09 -41.23
C ALA A 267 -29.63 -40.68 -42.62
N THR A 268 -30.58 -41.40 -43.23
CA THR A 268 -30.45 -42.06 -44.55
C THR A 268 -31.63 -41.65 -45.41
N ALA A 269 -31.36 -41.19 -46.64
CA ALA A 269 -32.43 -40.81 -47.56
C ALA A 269 -33.24 -42.02 -48.03
N GLN A 270 -34.55 -41.83 -48.28
CA GLN A 270 -35.39 -42.84 -48.93
C GLN A 270 -35.57 -42.54 -50.43
N GLY A 271 -35.56 -43.61 -51.25
CA GLY A 271 -35.78 -43.49 -52.69
C GLY A 271 -34.72 -42.60 -53.38
N ASN A 272 -35.18 -41.66 -54.20
CA ASN A 272 -34.31 -40.70 -54.90
C ASN A 272 -34.09 -39.39 -54.11
N ALA A 273 -34.46 -39.32 -52.84
CA ALA A 273 -34.24 -38.14 -52.01
C ALA A 273 -32.75 -37.95 -51.68
N ALA A 274 -32.35 -36.73 -51.33
CA ALA A 274 -31.01 -36.40 -50.87
C ALA A 274 -31.09 -35.64 -49.54
N LEU A 275 -30.25 -36.02 -48.57
CA LEU A 275 -30.07 -35.29 -47.31
C LEU A 275 -28.81 -34.39 -47.33
N ALA A 276 -27.94 -34.59 -48.33
CA ALA A 276 -26.73 -33.80 -48.55
C ALA A 276 -27.05 -32.39 -49.08
N GLY A 277 -26.20 -31.41 -48.77
CA GLY A 277 -26.36 -30.02 -49.21
C GLY A 277 -27.32 -29.19 -48.35
N ALA A 278 -27.75 -29.70 -47.20
CA ALA A 278 -28.49 -28.91 -46.22
C ALA A 278 -27.61 -27.79 -45.66
N GLU A 279 -28.11 -26.56 -45.73
CA GLU A 279 -27.46 -25.38 -45.16
C GLU A 279 -28.10 -25.04 -43.82
N PHE A 280 -27.26 -24.78 -42.81
CA PHE A 280 -27.70 -24.32 -41.51
C PHE A 280 -27.13 -22.92 -41.25
N THR A 281 -27.97 -22.05 -40.69
CA THR A 281 -27.56 -20.73 -40.23
C THR A 281 -27.75 -20.67 -38.72
N TRP A 282 -26.72 -20.20 -38.03
CA TRP A 282 -26.73 -20.04 -36.59
C TRP A 282 -26.92 -18.58 -36.24
N HIS A 283 -27.92 -18.33 -35.39
CA HIS A 283 -28.23 -17.01 -34.86
C HIS A 283 -28.09 -17.05 -33.34
N TYR A 284 -27.23 -16.19 -32.79
CA TYR A 284 -27.13 -15.98 -31.35
C TYR A 284 -27.97 -14.78 -30.93
N TYR A 285 -28.76 -14.97 -29.88
CA TYR A 285 -29.56 -13.94 -29.24
C TYR A 285 -29.22 -13.88 -27.75
N ASP A 286 -29.02 -12.68 -27.22
CA ASP A 286 -28.78 -12.44 -25.80
C ASP A 286 -30.13 -12.31 -25.10
N GLY A 287 -30.59 -13.42 -24.51
CA GLY A 287 -31.90 -13.53 -23.84
C GLY A 287 -32.53 -14.92 -23.99
N LEU A 288 -33.62 -15.15 -23.24
CA LEU A 288 -34.43 -16.37 -23.35
C LEU A 288 -35.57 -16.13 -24.33
N TYR A 289 -35.47 -16.74 -25.50
CA TYR A 289 -36.46 -16.61 -26.56
C TYR A 289 -37.14 -17.95 -26.81
N THR A 290 -38.44 -17.91 -27.03
CA THR A 290 -39.23 -19.00 -27.59
C THR A 290 -39.36 -18.79 -29.09
N LYS A 291 -39.84 -19.78 -29.84
CA LYS A 291 -40.14 -19.62 -31.27
C LYS A 291 -41.01 -18.39 -31.56
N ASP A 292 -41.93 -18.09 -30.64
CA ASP A 292 -42.91 -17.01 -30.79
C ASP A 292 -42.42 -15.65 -30.26
N SER A 293 -41.32 -15.63 -29.50
CA SER A 293 -40.74 -14.40 -28.95
C SER A 293 -39.40 -14.00 -29.57
N LEU A 294 -38.92 -14.75 -30.57
CA LEU A 294 -37.66 -14.49 -31.26
C LEU A 294 -37.69 -13.14 -31.98
N ILE A 295 -36.78 -12.24 -31.62
CA ILE A 295 -36.61 -10.95 -32.29
C ILE A 295 -35.90 -11.15 -33.65
N LEU A 296 -36.25 -10.37 -34.68
CA LEU A 296 -35.74 -10.60 -36.05
C LEU A 296 -34.23 -10.33 -36.22
N ASN A 297 -33.62 -9.58 -35.29
CA ASN A 297 -32.24 -9.11 -35.42
C ASN A 297 -31.33 -9.83 -34.41
N PRO A 298 -30.57 -10.86 -34.84
CA PRO A 298 -29.59 -11.52 -33.98
C PRO A 298 -28.39 -10.62 -33.69
N LEU A 299 -27.75 -10.82 -32.54
CA LEU A 299 -26.54 -10.08 -32.15
C LEU A 299 -25.31 -10.56 -32.91
N TYR A 300 -25.31 -11.83 -33.34
CA TYR A 300 -24.26 -12.40 -34.17
C TYR A 300 -24.85 -13.43 -35.12
N THR A 301 -24.42 -13.41 -36.38
CA THR A 301 -24.74 -14.44 -37.38
C THR A 301 -23.43 -15.13 -37.77
N ILE A 302 -23.35 -16.43 -37.53
CA ILE A 302 -22.20 -17.24 -37.96
C ILE A 302 -22.46 -17.62 -39.43
N PRO A 303 -21.49 -17.42 -40.35
CA PRO A 303 -21.70 -17.66 -41.78
C PRO A 303 -22.09 -19.12 -42.07
N LYS A 304 -22.82 -19.30 -43.18
CA LYS A 304 -23.29 -20.61 -43.66
C LYS A 304 -22.12 -21.57 -43.81
N ASN A 305 -22.17 -22.69 -43.09
CA ASN A 305 -21.29 -23.82 -43.33
C ASN A 305 -22.07 -24.89 -44.09
N ARG A 306 -21.54 -25.28 -45.24
CA ARG A 306 -22.05 -26.40 -46.04
C ARG A 306 -21.53 -27.69 -45.41
N LEU A 307 -22.44 -28.53 -44.92
CA LEU A 307 -22.10 -29.89 -44.48
C LEU A 307 -22.36 -30.83 -45.67
N ASP A 308 -21.29 -31.34 -46.26
CA ASP A 308 -21.36 -32.43 -47.22
C ASP A 308 -21.35 -33.74 -46.42
N PHE A 309 -22.51 -34.41 -46.33
CA PHE A 309 -22.67 -35.73 -45.73
C PHE A 309 -22.65 -36.81 -46.81
#